data_AF-A0A9D1WQL4-F1
#
_entry.id   AF-A0A9D1WQL4-F1
#
_cell.length_a   1.000
_cell.length_b   1.000
_cell.length_c   1.000
_cell.angle_alpha   90.00
_cell.angle_beta   90.00
_cell.angle_gamma   90.00
#
_symmetry.space_group_name_H-M   'P 1'
#
loop_
_entity.id
_entity.type
_entity.pdbx_description
1 polymer ?
#
loop_
_entity_poly.entity_id
_entity_poly.type
_entity_poly.pdbx_seq_one_letter_code
_entity_poly.pdbx_strand_id
1 'polypeptide(L)' 'PSCIKEYEGGIIDEQEFNDKLPSVAALAIGDACTGSNPRQPSQQEMEKLLKACYYDLPIDF' A
#
# COMPACT_ATOMS: atom_id res chain seq x y z
N PRO A 1 2.98 15.42 5.25
CA PRO A 1 4.00 14.40 4.92
C PRO A 1 3.79 13.98 3.46
N SER A 2 4.85 13.75 2.69
CA SER A 2 4.70 13.30 1.29
C SER A 2 4.46 11.79 1.19
N CYS A 3 4.86 11.02 2.20
CA CYS A 3 4.67 9.58 2.27
C CYS A 3 4.35 9.07 3.68
N ILE A 4 3.98 7.79 3.79
CA ILE A 4 3.64 7.16 5.07
C ILE A 4 4.86 7.04 5.98
N LYS A 5 6.06 6.82 5.43
CA LYS A 5 7.31 6.72 6.22
C LYS A 5 7.58 7.95 7.08
N GLU A 6 7.16 9.13 6.65
CA GLU A 6 7.36 10.39 7.37
C GLU A 6 6.13 10.81 8.21
N TYR A 7 5.02 10.06 8.12
CA TYR A 7 3.78 10.40 8.80
C TYR A 7 3.98 10.39 10.33
N GLU A 8 3.52 11.47 10.99
CA GLU A 8 3.65 11.67 12.43
C GLU A 8 5.06 11.41 12.99
N GLY A 9 6.09 11.80 12.24
CA GLY A 9 7.49 11.62 12.67
C GLY A 9 8.01 10.19 12.51
N GLY A 10 7.41 9.40 11.62
CA GLY A 10 7.78 8.01 11.39
C GLY A 10 7.16 7.05 12.40
N ILE A 11 5.89 7.27 12.75
CA ILE A 11 5.16 6.43 13.71
C ILE A 11 5.04 4.97 13.26
N ILE A 12 5.12 4.71 11.95
CA ILE A 12 5.06 3.37 11.36
C ILE A 12 6.47 2.88 11.05
N ASP A 13 6.91 1.88 11.81
CA ASP A 13 8.18 1.20 11.58
C ASP A 13 8.22 0.53 10.20
N GLU A 14 9.37 0.63 9.54
CA GLU A 14 9.56 0.13 8.17
C GLU A 14 9.54 -1.40 8.10
N GLN A 15 10.08 -2.08 9.11
CA GLN A 15 10.05 -3.53 9.16
C GLN A 15 8.61 -4.01 9.39
N GLU A 16 7.88 -3.39 10.32
CA GLU A 16 6.47 -3.69 10.55
C GLU A 16 5.62 -3.49 9.28
N PHE A 17 5.85 -2.38 8.56
CA PHE A 17 5.17 -2.12 7.28
C PHE A 17 5.43 -3.25 6.27
N ASN A 18 6.70 -3.62 6.07
CA ASN A 18 7.09 -4.64 5.09
C ASN A 18 6.58 -6.04 5.49
N ASP A 19 6.58 -6.39 6.78
CA ASP A 19 6.08 -7.68 7.28
C ASP A 19 4.55 -7.80 7.11
N LYS A 20 3.82 -6.70 7.31
CA LYS A 20 2.35 -6.67 7.18
C LYS A 20 1.87 -6.44 5.75
N LEU A 21 2.71 -5.90 4.88
CA LEU A 21 2.37 -5.51 3.51
C LEU A 21 1.56 -6.57 2.74
N PRO A 22 1.93 -7.87 2.70
CA PRO A 22 1.17 -8.87 1.94
C PRO A 22 -0.26 -9.04 2.47
N SER A 23 -0.42 -9.04 3.79
CA SER A 23 -1.73 -9.19 4.44
C SER A 23 -2.61 -7.97 4.25
N VAL A 24 -2.06 -6.76 4.39
CA VAL A 24 -2.78 -5.51 4.15
C VAL A 24 -3.21 -5.39 2.69
N ALA A 25 -2.34 -5.78 1.76
CA ALA A 25 -2.68 -5.80 0.33
C ALA A 25 -3.83 -6.78 0.02
N ALA A 26 -3.79 -7.99 0.58
CA ALA A 26 -4.86 -8.98 0.39
C ALA A 26 -6.19 -8.50 0.98
N LEU A 27 -6.18 -7.89 2.16
CA LEU A 27 -7.37 -7.29 2.78
C LEU A 27 -7.90 -6.12 1.95
N ALA A 28 -7.02 -5.26 1.44
CA ALA A 28 -7.41 -4.14 0.59
C ALA A 28 -8.05 -4.61 -0.72
N ILE A 29 -7.54 -5.67 -1.34
CA ILE A 29 -8.14 -6.29 -2.53
C ILE A 29 -9.53 -6.87 -2.22
N GLY A 30 -9.68 -7.52 -1.06
CA GLY A 30 -10.95 -8.11 -0.62
C GLY A 30 -11.99 -7.11 -0.13
N ASP A 31 -11.63 -5.83 0.00
CA ASP A 31 -12.55 -4.78 0.42
C ASP A 31 -13.61 -4.52 -0.67
N ALA A 32 -14.86 -4.35 -0.25
CA ALA A 32 -15.98 -4.10 -1.15
C ALA A 32 -15.78 -2.84 -2.01
N CYS A 33 -15.04 -1.85 -1.48
CA CYS A 33 -14.69 -0.63 -2.22
C CYS A 33 -13.79 -0.96 -3.42
N THR A 34 -12.84 -1.88 -3.25
CA THR A 34 -11.94 -2.30 -4.34
C THR A 34 -12.71 -3.00 -5.44
N GLY A 35 -13.71 -3.82 -5.10
CA GLY A 35 -14.61 -4.46 -6.09
C GLY A 35 -15.37 -3.48 -7.01
N SER A 36 -15.53 -2.21 -6.60
CA SER A 36 -16.15 -1.16 -7.41
C SER A 36 -15.16 -0.42 -8.32
N ASN A 37 -13.85 -0.64 -8.14
CA ASN A 37 -12.82 -0.02 -8.97
C ASN A 37 -12.82 -0.66 -10.37
N PRO A 38 -12.93 0.12 -11.47
CA PRO A 38 -12.90 -0.43 -12.83
C PRO A 38 -11.57 -1.15 -13.16
N ARG A 39 -10.50 -0.86 -12.42
CA ARG A 39 -9.24 -1.58 -12.48
C ARG A 39 -9.01 -2.33 -11.17
N GLN A 40 -9.22 -3.64 -11.21
CA GLN A 40 -8.90 -4.53 -10.10
C GLN A 40 -7.40 -4.79 -10.07
N PRO A 41 -6.66 -4.40 -9.02
CA PRO A 41 -5.25 -4.72 -8.90
C PRO A 41 -5.07 -6.19 -8.54
N SER A 42 -4.01 -6.80 -9.07
CA SER A 42 -3.46 -8.04 -8.54
C SER A 42 -2.80 -7.82 -7.17
N GLN A 43 -2.50 -8.91 -6.45
CA GLN A 43 -1.73 -8.87 -5.20
C GLN A 43 -0.45 -8.05 -5.35
N GLN A 44 0.33 -8.30 -6.41
CA GLN A 44 1.61 -7.63 -6.64
C GLN A 44 1.43 -6.14 -6.96
N GLU A 45 0.40 -5.77 -7.72
CA GLU A 45 0.09 -4.36 -8.02
C GLU A 45 -0.35 -3.61 -6.76
N MET A 46 -1.17 -4.23 -5.91
CA MET A 46 -1.58 -3.61 -4.63
C MET A 46 -0.39 -3.44 -3.68
N GLU A 47 0.50 -4.43 -3.57
CA GLU A 47 1.72 -4.28 -2.79
C GLU A 47 2.63 -3.18 -3.34
N LYS A 48 2.75 -3.06 -4.67
CA LYS A 48 3.50 -2.00 -5.34
C LYS A 48 2.89 -0.62 -5.05
N LEU A 49 1.56 -0.48 -5.10
CA LEU A 49 0.83 0.74 -4.72
C LEU A 49 1.14 1.16 -3.28
N LEU A 50 0.97 0.24 -2.34
CA LEU A 50 1.19 0.52 -0.91
C LEU A 50 2.65 0.89 -0.63
N LYS A 51 3.61 0.22 -1.27
CA LYS A 51 5.03 0.60 -1.19
C LYS A 51 5.29 1.99 -1.75
N ALA A 52 4.68 2.35 -2.87
CA ALA A 52 4.83 3.69 -3.42
C ALA A 52 4.29 4.77 -2.47
N CYS A 53 3.14 4.51 -1.82
CA CYS A 53 2.63 5.39 -0.77
C CYS A 53 3.57 5.48 0.44
N TYR A 54 4.28 4.39 0.77
CA TYR A 54 5.21 4.38 1.91
C TYR A 54 6.52 5.10 1.62
N TYR A 55 7.09 4.93 0.43
CA TYR A 55 8.43 5.45 0.07
C TYR A 55 8.41 6.69 -0.85
N ASP A 56 7.24 7.25 -1.16
CA ASP A 56 7.08 8.37 -2.12
C ASP A 56 7.59 8.04 -3.53
N LEU A 57 7.23 6.85 -4.04
CA LEU A 57 7.70 6.39 -5.35
C LEU A 57 6.68 6.67 -6.45
N PRO A 58 7.13 6.99 -7.68
CA PRO A 58 6.24 7.08 -8.81
C PRO A 58 5.62 5.72 -9.12
N ILE A 59 4.40 5.75 -9.66
CA ILE A 59 3.65 4.57 -10.09
C ILE A 59 3.52 4.56 -11.61
N ASP A 60 3.90 3.43 -12.21
CA ASP A 60 3.88 3.17 -13.65
C ASP A 60 3.16 1.84 -13.93
N PHE A 61 1.83 1.87 -13.91
CA PHE A 61 1.03 0.78 -14.47
C PHE A 61 -0.32 1.28 -14.97
#